data_AF-A0A939RSU8-F1
#
_entry.id   AF-A0A939RSU8-F1
#
_cell.length_a   1.000
_cell.length_b   1.000
_cell.length_c   1.000
_cell.angle_alpha   90.00
_cell.angle_beta   90.00
_cell.angle_gamma   90.00
#
_symmetry.space_group_name_H-M   'P 1'
#
loop_
_entity.id
_entity.type
_entity.pdbx_description
1 polymer ?
#
loop_
_entity_poly.entity_id
_entity_poly.type
_entity_poly.pdbx_seq_one_letter_code
_entity_poly.pdbx_strand_id
1 'polypeptide(L)'
;MGKLIYAANTSLDGYLEDETGAFDWSVPDEDVHAFWNEHERHIGTSLYGRRMYETMRVWEDDEWLAGEPAVVREYAGIWRDADKVVYSSTLDDVSTARTRIERQFEPEAVRRLKEASGADLSIGGATIGAEAFRHGLVDECVLLLCPVTVGGGKPALPRGLRLDLELRDERRFRNGAVYVHYAVLGPT
;
A
#
# COMPACT_ATOMS: atom_id res chain seq x y z
N MET A 1 8.15 -16.40 -8.47
CA MET A 1 7.79 -15.03 -8.92
C MET A 1 6.83 -14.49 -7.90
N GLY A 2 7.23 -13.42 -7.21
CA GLY A 2 6.35 -12.71 -6.29
C GLY A 2 5.26 -11.97 -7.04
N LYS A 3 4.08 -11.89 -6.42
CA LYS A 3 2.98 -11.05 -6.90
C LYS A 3 3.24 -9.61 -6.53
N LEU A 4 2.75 -8.67 -7.33
CA LEU A 4 2.66 -7.26 -6.99
C LEU A 4 1.24 -6.96 -6.52
N ILE A 5 1.11 -6.63 -5.24
CA ILE A 5 -0.15 -6.38 -4.55
C ILE A 5 -0.31 -4.88 -4.35
N TYR A 6 -1.37 -4.31 -4.91
CA TYR A 6 -1.80 -2.96 -4.56
C TYR A 6 -2.67 -3.04 -3.31
N ALA A 7 -2.20 -2.49 -2.20
CA ALA A 7 -2.90 -2.52 -0.91
C ALA A 7 -3.15 -1.10 -0.40
N ALA A 8 -4.39 -0.80 -0.02
CA ALA A 8 -4.73 0.54 0.48
C ALA A 8 -6.00 0.58 1.36
N ASN A 9 -6.03 1.53 2.29
CA ASN A 9 -7.26 2.02 2.89
C ASN A 9 -7.89 3.06 1.94
N THR A 10 -9.20 3.00 1.76
CA THR A 10 -9.94 3.93 0.90
C THR A 10 -11.27 4.31 1.53
N SER A 11 -11.74 5.52 1.24
CA SER A 11 -13.13 5.91 1.50
C SER A 11 -14.09 5.07 0.67
N LEU A 12 -15.38 5.06 1.04
CA LEU A 12 -16.45 4.38 0.31
C LEU A 12 -16.59 4.89 -1.13
N ASP A 13 -16.33 6.18 -1.35
CA ASP A 13 -16.32 6.83 -2.66
C ASP A 13 -14.97 6.75 -3.41
N GLY A 14 -14.01 5.97 -2.90
CA GLY A 14 -12.85 5.51 -3.66
C GLY A 14 -11.61 6.41 -3.60
N TYR A 15 -11.40 7.14 -2.51
CA TYR A 15 -10.25 8.05 -2.33
C TYR A 15 -9.30 7.59 -1.22
N LEU A 16 -7.99 7.81 -1.41
CA LEU A 16 -6.93 7.55 -0.42
C LEU A 16 -6.72 8.74 0.54
N GLU A 17 -6.90 9.94 0.01
CA GLU A 17 -6.74 11.22 0.69
C GLU A 17 -7.89 12.10 0.21
N ASP A 18 -8.42 12.96 1.08
CA ASP A 18 -9.44 13.94 0.71
C ASP A 18 -8.85 15.11 -0.13
N GLU A 19 -9.67 16.12 -0.46
CA GLU A 19 -9.23 17.29 -1.23
C GLU A 19 -8.14 18.13 -0.53
N THR A 20 -8.03 18.03 0.79
CA THR A 20 -7.00 18.71 1.59
C THR A 20 -5.73 17.88 1.73
N GLY A 21 -5.75 16.62 1.31
CA GLY A 21 -4.67 15.65 1.48
C GLY A 21 -4.73 14.90 2.82
N ALA A 22 -5.84 15.00 3.55
CA ALA A 22 -6.02 14.33 4.84
C ALA A 22 -6.53 12.89 4.66
N PHE A 23 -6.09 12.01 5.58
CA PHE A 23 -6.39 10.58 5.59
C PHE A 23 -6.63 10.04 7.02
N ASP A 24 -6.80 10.92 8.01
CA ASP A 24 -7.03 10.58 9.42
C ASP A 24 -8.33 9.78 9.64
N TRP A 25 -9.29 9.92 8.74
CA TRP A 25 -10.50 9.10 8.69
C TRP A 25 -10.24 7.61 8.38
N SER A 26 -9.03 7.25 7.96
CA SER A 26 -8.61 5.88 7.63
C SER A 26 -7.80 5.19 8.71
N VAL A 27 -7.60 5.83 9.87
CA VAL A 27 -6.82 5.28 10.97
C VAL A 27 -7.44 3.96 11.44
N PRO A 28 -6.69 2.84 11.39
CA PRO A 28 -7.21 1.54 11.78
C PRO A 28 -7.40 1.44 13.30
N ASP A 29 -8.47 0.77 13.72
CA ASP A 29 -8.56 0.25 15.09
C ASP A 29 -7.69 -1.01 15.25
N GLU A 30 -7.61 -1.58 16.45
CA GLU A 30 -6.74 -2.72 16.73
C GLU A 30 -7.02 -3.96 15.85
N ASP A 31 -8.29 -4.24 15.50
CA ASP A 31 -8.67 -5.42 14.69
C ASP A 31 -8.22 -5.22 13.22
N VAL A 32 -8.43 -4.02 12.68
CA VAL A 32 -7.93 -3.67 11.35
C VAL A 32 -6.40 -3.62 11.33
N HIS A 33 -5.78 -3.12 12.39
CA HIS A 33 -4.32 -3.07 12.49
C HIS A 33 -3.70 -4.47 12.51
N ALA A 34 -4.30 -5.40 13.27
CA ALA A 34 -3.86 -6.79 13.29
C ALA A 34 -4.03 -7.49 11.93
N PHE A 35 -5.10 -7.16 11.19
CA PHE A 35 -5.26 -7.62 9.81
C PHE A 35 -4.12 -7.12 8.90
N TRP A 36 -3.77 -5.83 8.97
CA TRP A 36 -2.66 -5.29 8.19
C TRP A 36 -1.30 -5.88 8.59
N ASN A 37 -1.08 -6.16 9.87
CA ASN A 37 0.13 -6.87 10.32
C ASN A 37 0.23 -8.23 9.64
N GLU A 38 -0.85 -9.01 9.61
CA GLU A 38 -0.84 -10.32 8.95
C GLU A 38 -0.63 -10.20 7.44
N HIS A 39 -1.26 -9.22 6.80
CA HIS A 39 -1.06 -8.96 5.37
C HIS A 39 0.39 -8.63 5.03
N GLU A 40 0.98 -7.65 5.72
CA GLU A 40 2.33 -7.15 5.41
C GLU A 40 3.43 -8.13 5.81
N ARG A 41 3.18 -9.09 6.72
CA ARG A 41 4.16 -10.10 7.12
C ARG A 41 4.67 -10.96 5.95
N HIS A 42 3.84 -11.13 4.92
CA HIS A 42 4.18 -11.93 3.74
C HIS A 42 4.86 -11.10 2.63
N ILE A 43 5.00 -9.79 2.82
CA ILE A 43 5.61 -8.88 1.86
C ILE A 43 7.13 -8.83 2.06
N GLY A 44 7.87 -9.21 1.02
CA GLY A 44 9.32 -9.10 1.00
C GLY A 44 9.82 -7.72 0.58
N THR A 45 9.08 -7.00 -0.27
CA THR A 45 9.49 -5.67 -0.75
C THR A 45 8.30 -4.73 -0.95
N SER A 46 8.38 -3.54 -0.37
CA SER A 46 7.40 -2.47 -0.55
C SER A 46 7.91 -1.39 -1.53
N LEU A 47 7.06 -1.02 -2.49
CA LEU A 47 7.29 0.01 -3.48
C LEU A 47 6.53 1.28 -3.10
N TYR A 48 7.24 2.40 -2.94
CA TYR A 48 6.63 3.66 -2.52
C TYR A 48 6.98 4.81 -3.45
N GLY A 49 6.01 5.70 -3.68
CA GLY A 49 6.30 7.08 -4.10
C GLY A 49 6.78 7.91 -2.89
N ARG A 50 7.46 9.03 -3.13
CA ARG A 50 8.01 9.87 -2.04
C ARG A 50 7.03 10.15 -0.90
N ARG A 51 5.84 10.70 -1.21
CA ARG A 51 4.88 11.13 -0.18
C ARG A 51 4.44 9.97 0.72
N MET A 52 4.22 8.81 0.10
CA MET A 52 3.88 7.59 0.83
C MET A 52 5.03 7.17 1.73
N TYR A 53 6.25 7.15 1.18
CA TYR A 53 7.45 6.86 1.96
C TYR A 53 7.58 7.80 3.17
N GLU A 54 7.48 9.12 2.96
CA GLU A 54 7.55 10.12 4.04
C GLU A 54 6.51 9.90 5.13
N THR A 55 5.30 9.48 4.76
CA THR A 55 4.23 9.14 5.71
C THR A 55 4.58 7.89 6.51
N MET A 56 5.14 6.86 5.86
CA MET A 56 5.51 5.60 6.48
C MET A 56 6.79 5.69 7.33
N ARG A 57 7.56 6.79 7.25
CA ARG A 57 8.79 6.95 8.06
C ARG A 57 8.55 6.97 9.56
N VAL A 58 7.32 7.24 10.00
CA VAL A 58 6.92 7.19 11.42
C VAL A 58 7.24 5.84 12.07
N TRP A 59 7.24 4.76 11.27
CA TRP A 59 7.56 3.42 11.74
C TRP A 59 9.03 3.24 12.16
N GLU A 60 9.92 4.20 11.92
CA GLU A 60 11.27 4.20 12.52
C GLU A 60 11.42 5.00 13.81
N ASP A 61 10.38 5.72 14.22
CA ASP A 61 10.46 6.56 15.40
C ASP A 61 10.18 5.74 16.68
N ASP A 62 11.24 5.24 17.30
CA ASP A 62 11.14 4.47 18.55
C ASP A 62 10.58 5.30 19.73
N GLU A 63 10.78 6.63 19.74
CA GLU A 63 10.23 7.50 20.78
C GLU A 63 8.72 7.65 20.63
N TRP A 64 8.24 7.85 19.40
CA TRP A 64 6.81 7.87 19.10
C TRP A 64 6.14 6.52 19.43
N LEU A 65 6.77 5.40 19.05
CA LEU A 65 6.24 4.05 19.26
C LEU A 65 6.19 3.62 20.73
N ALA A 66 6.96 4.25 21.63
CA ALA A 66 7.01 3.88 23.04
C ALA A 66 5.63 3.98 23.72
N GLY A 67 4.78 4.91 23.29
CA GLY A 67 3.43 5.12 23.81
C GLY A 67 2.33 4.29 23.14
N GLU A 68 2.64 3.63 22.02
CA GLU A 68 1.61 3.02 21.16
C GLU A 68 1.16 1.62 21.61
N PRO A 69 -0.01 1.13 21.20
CA PRO A 69 -0.42 -0.25 21.45
C PRO A 69 0.54 -1.30 20.87
N ALA A 70 0.51 -2.52 21.41
CA ALA A 70 1.41 -3.61 20.96
C ALA A 70 1.25 -3.95 19.48
N VAL A 71 0.01 -3.91 18.96
CA VAL A 71 -0.28 -4.17 17.54
C VAL A 71 0.33 -3.12 16.61
N VAL A 72 0.40 -1.86 17.05
CA VAL A 72 1.02 -0.75 16.30
C VAL A 72 2.54 -0.91 16.29
N ARG A 73 3.15 -1.24 17.44
CA ARG A 73 4.58 -1.54 17.52
C ARG A 73 4.99 -2.77 16.72
N GLU A 74 4.13 -3.78 16.65
CA GLU A 74 4.37 -4.97 15.83
C GLU A 74 4.46 -4.60 14.34
N TYR A 75 3.57 -3.73 13.85
CA TYR A 75 3.62 -3.25 12.47
C TYR A 75 4.98 -2.60 12.15
N ALA A 76 5.52 -1.80 13.07
CA ALA A 76 6.83 -1.17 12.89
C ALA A 76 7.93 -2.21 12.64
N GLY A 77 7.95 -3.30 13.41
CA GLY A 77 8.91 -4.40 13.21
C GLY A 77 8.76 -5.05 11.83
N ILE A 78 7.52 -5.40 11.44
CA ILE A 78 7.21 -5.99 10.14
C ILE A 78 7.67 -5.06 9.00
N TRP A 79 7.34 -3.77 9.12
CA TRP A 79 7.68 -2.78 8.13
C TRP A 79 9.20 -2.58 8.02
N ARG A 80 9.93 -2.54 9.14
CA ARG A 80 11.41 -2.43 9.16
C ARG A 80 12.10 -3.63 8.52
N ASP A 81 11.53 -4.82 8.67
CA ASP A 81 12.08 -6.08 8.14
C ASP A 81 11.93 -6.22 6.61
N ALA A 82 10.94 -5.55 6.00
CA ALA A 82 10.73 -5.55 4.56
C ALA A 82 11.73 -4.64 3.81
N ASP A 83 12.16 -5.06 2.62
CA ASP A 83 12.92 -4.18 1.71
C ASP A 83 12.02 -3.08 1.16
N LYS A 84 12.57 -1.88 0.91
CA LYS A 84 11.79 -0.74 0.40
C LYS A 84 12.48 -0.10 -0.80
N VAL A 85 11.70 0.16 -1.84
CA VAL A 85 12.15 0.91 -3.01
C VAL A 85 11.33 2.19 -3.12
N VAL A 86 11.98 3.33 -2.96
CA VAL A 86 11.35 4.65 -3.02
C VAL A 86 11.61 5.27 -4.38
N TYR A 87 10.56 5.44 -5.17
CA TYR A 87 10.61 6.10 -6.48
C TYR A 87 10.53 7.61 -6.32
N SER A 88 11.63 8.31 -6.58
CA SER A 88 11.71 9.75 -6.41
C SER A 88 12.86 10.43 -7.17
N SER A 89 12.52 11.46 -7.94
CA SER A 89 13.49 12.31 -8.66
C SER A 89 14.16 13.38 -7.79
N THR A 90 13.63 13.62 -6.59
CA THR A 90 13.94 14.82 -5.80
C THR A 90 14.09 14.52 -4.30
N LEU A 91 13.97 13.25 -3.89
CA LEU A 91 14.39 12.80 -2.55
C LEU A 91 15.88 12.51 -2.61
N ASP A 92 16.67 13.18 -1.79
CA ASP A 92 18.13 13.07 -1.86
C ASP A 92 18.64 11.82 -1.13
N ASP A 93 18.06 11.51 0.04
CA ASP A 93 18.48 10.41 0.90
C ASP A 93 17.32 9.74 1.66
N VAL A 94 17.57 8.56 2.22
CA VAL A 94 16.64 7.75 3.01
C VAL A 94 17.25 7.41 4.37
N SER A 95 16.44 7.48 5.42
CA SER A 95 16.86 7.29 6.82
C SER A 95 16.24 6.08 7.50
N THR A 96 15.63 5.17 6.72
CA THR A 96 14.88 4.03 7.23
C THR A 96 15.54 2.71 6.82
N ALA A 97 15.33 1.67 7.61
CA ALA A 97 15.93 0.36 7.41
C ALA A 97 15.52 -0.23 6.06
N ARG A 98 16.52 -0.82 5.40
CA ARG A 98 16.36 -1.60 4.15
C ARG A 98 15.76 -0.80 2.99
N THR A 99 16.00 0.49 2.96
CA THR A 99 15.44 1.40 1.96
C THR A 99 16.47 1.80 0.92
N ARG A 100 16.09 1.76 -0.35
CA ARG A 100 16.86 2.33 -1.46
C ARG A 100 16.00 3.27 -2.31
N ILE A 101 16.64 4.23 -2.95
CA ILE A 101 15.98 5.18 -3.86
C ILE A 101 16.17 4.72 -5.31
N GLU A 102 15.09 4.76 -6.07
CA GLU A 102 15.11 4.73 -7.53
C GLU A 102 14.63 6.07 -8.07
N ARG A 103 15.28 6.59 -9.12
CA ARG A 103 14.99 7.96 -9.60
C ARG A 103 13.66 8.07 -10.34
N GLN A 104 13.23 6.97 -10.96
CA GLN A 104 11.99 6.91 -11.74
C GLN A 104 11.38 5.51 -11.67
N PHE A 105 10.06 5.44 -11.82
CA PHE A 105 9.33 4.18 -11.89
C PHE A 105 9.49 3.59 -13.29
N GLU A 106 10.14 2.42 -13.37
CA GLU A 106 10.38 1.70 -14.62
C GLU A 106 9.61 0.38 -14.61
N PRO A 107 8.58 0.20 -15.46
CA PRO A 107 7.77 -1.02 -15.49
C PRO A 107 8.60 -2.30 -15.65
N GLU A 108 9.61 -2.28 -16.51
CA GLU A 108 10.49 -3.45 -16.72
C GLU A 108 11.38 -3.75 -15.51
N ALA A 109 11.77 -2.74 -14.74
CA ALA A 109 12.52 -2.97 -13.51
C ALA A 109 11.64 -3.66 -12.46
N VAL A 110 10.36 -3.28 -12.38
CA VAL A 110 9.38 -3.91 -11.50
C VAL A 110 9.10 -5.36 -11.94
N ARG A 111 8.98 -5.64 -13.25
CA ARG A 111 8.83 -7.02 -13.75
C ARG A 111 10.00 -7.90 -13.34
N ARG A 112 11.24 -7.44 -13.54
CA ARG A 112 12.44 -8.16 -13.09
C ARG A 112 12.47 -8.37 -11.57
N LEU A 113 12.02 -7.37 -10.80
CA LEU A 113 11.94 -7.48 -9.35
C LEU A 113 10.94 -8.56 -8.92
N LYS A 114 9.74 -8.60 -9.55
CA LYS A 114 8.75 -9.68 -9.32
C LYS A 114 9.33 -11.05 -9.65
N GLU A 115 9.97 -11.18 -10.81
CA GLU A 115 10.57 -12.44 -11.29
C GLU A 115 11.65 -12.98 -10.33
N ALA A 116 12.52 -12.09 -9.83
CA ALA A 116 13.60 -12.44 -8.92
C ALA A 116 13.13 -12.66 -7.47
N SER A 117 11.95 -12.17 -7.09
CA SER A 117 11.46 -12.27 -5.72
C SER A 117 10.89 -13.65 -5.40
N GLY A 118 11.26 -14.16 -4.22
CA GLY A 118 10.68 -15.35 -3.60
C GLY A 118 9.47 -15.06 -2.71
N ALA A 119 9.20 -13.78 -2.40
CA ALA A 119 8.06 -13.31 -1.61
C ALA A 119 7.25 -12.27 -2.40
N ASP A 120 6.04 -11.98 -1.96
CA ASP A 120 5.19 -10.98 -2.61
C ASP A 120 5.71 -9.55 -2.36
N LEU A 121 5.29 -8.65 -3.22
CA LEU A 121 5.64 -7.24 -3.20
C LEU A 121 4.39 -6.41 -2.95
N SER A 122 4.49 -5.36 -2.15
CA SER A 122 3.42 -4.36 -2.01
C SER A 122 3.75 -3.09 -2.78
N ILE A 123 2.73 -2.39 -3.29
CA ILE A 123 2.88 -1.07 -3.89
C ILE A 123 1.89 -0.08 -3.29
N GLY A 124 2.41 1.01 -2.75
CA GLY A 124 1.65 2.04 -2.05
C GLY A 124 1.75 3.43 -2.70
N GLY A 125 0.63 4.16 -2.65
CA GLY A 125 0.50 5.53 -3.13
C GLY A 125 -0.07 5.65 -4.54
N ALA A 126 -0.96 6.63 -4.74
CA ALA A 126 -1.76 6.70 -5.97
C ALA A 126 -0.95 6.84 -7.26
N THR A 127 0.15 7.60 -7.25
CA THR A 127 0.90 7.89 -8.49
C THR A 127 1.54 6.65 -9.06
N ILE A 128 2.36 5.93 -8.27
CA ILE A 128 3.03 4.72 -8.76
C ILE A 128 2.08 3.53 -8.83
N GLY A 129 1.05 3.48 -7.97
CA GLY A 129 -0.01 2.47 -8.08
C GLY A 129 -0.76 2.59 -9.41
N ALA A 130 -1.14 3.81 -9.80
CA ALA A 130 -1.78 4.06 -11.10
C ALA A 130 -0.90 3.64 -12.29
N GLU A 131 0.40 3.93 -12.24
CA GLU A 131 1.34 3.47 -13.28
C GLU A 131 1.43 1.94 -13.32
N ALA A 132 1.54 1.28 -12.17
CA ALA A 132 1.56 -0.18 -12.11
C ALA A 132 0.30 -0.82 -12.70
N PHE A 133 -0.87 -0.27 -12.40
CA PHE A 133 -2.13 -0.71 -13.02
C PHE A 133 -2.14 -0.50 -14.53
N ARG A 134 -1.73 0.68 -15.02
CA ARG A 134 -1.69 1.00 -16.46
C ARG A 134 -0.75 0.08 -17.24
N HIS A 135 0.33 -0.38 -16.60
CA HIS A 135 1.31 -1.29 -17.20
C HIS A 135 1.01 -2.78 -16.97
N GLY A 136 -0.15 -3.11 -16.39
CA GLY A 136 -0.57 -4.49 -16.15
C GLY A 136 0.35 -5.23 -15.18
N LEU A 137 0.94 -4.51 -14.21
CA LEU A 137 1.91 -5.08 -13.27
C LEU A 137 1.25 -5.62 -12.01
N VAL A 138 0.10 -5.08 -11.61
CA VAL A 138 -0.63 -5.45 -10.39
C VAL A 138 -1.34 -6.78 -10.61
N ASP A 139 -1.03 -7.77 -9.78
CA ASP A 139 -1.67 -9.09 -9.82
C ASP A 139 -2.89 -9.14 -8.88
N GLU A 140 -2.81 -8.44 -7.74
CA GLU A 140 -3.85 -8.43 -6.71
C GLU A 140 -4.12 -7.01 -6.21
N CYS A 141 -5.38 -6.74 -5.92
CA CYS A 141 -5.88 -5.47 -5.39
C CYS A 141 -6.58 -5.74 -4.07
N VAL A 142 -6.01 -5.22 -2.99
CA VAL A 142 -6.46 -5.35 -1.61
C VAL A 142 -6.93 -3.98 -1.14
N LEU A 143 -8.23 -3.83 -0.90
CA LEU A 143 -8.80 -2.57 -0.44
C LEU A 143 -9.51 -2.77 0.89
N LEU A 144 -9.22 -1.87 1.84
CA LEU A 144 -10.02 -1.70 3.03
C LEU A 144 -10.91 -0.46 2.86
N LEU A 145 -12.20 -0.69 2.67
CA LEU A 145 -13.22 0.35 2.55
C LEU A 145 -13.57 0.88 3.95
N CYS A 146 -13.16 2.11 4.26
CA CYS A 146 -13.55 2.82 5.46
C CYS A 146 -15.01 3.31 5.34
N PRO A 147 -15.80 3.31 6.43
CA PRO A 147 -17.22 3.68 6.41
C PRO A 147 -17.43 5.21 6.36
N VAL A 148 -16.80 5.87 5.40
CA VAL A 148 -16.81 7.33 5.19
C VAL A 148 -16.82 7.67 3.71
N THR A 149 -17.52 8.73 3.33
CA THR A 149 -17.37 9.39 2.02
C THR A 149 -16.64 10.71 2.22
N VAL A 150 -15.62 10.99 1.41
CA VAL A 150 -14.82 12.22 1.53
C VAL A 150 -15.16 13.28 0.47
N GLY A 151 -15.98 12.92 -0.52
CA GLY A 151 -16.52 13.83 -1.54
C GLY A 151 -15.56 14.15 -2.69
N GLY A 152 -14.26 13.95 -2.50
CA GLY A 152 -13.22 14.25 -3.49
C GLY A 152 -11.82 14.01 -2.93
N GLY A 153 -10.81 14.15 -3.79
CA GLY A 153 -9.41 14.00 -3.41
C GLY A 153 -8.64 13.09 -4.35
N LYS A 154 -7.70 12.32 -3.81
CA LYS A 154 -6.80 11.45 -4.57
C LYS A 154 -7.41 10.06 -4.76
N PRO A 155 -7.82 9.66 -5.97
CA PRO A 155 -8.47 8.37 -6.19
C PRO A 155 -7.54 7.19 -5.88
N ALA A 156 -8.10 6.12 -5.29
CA ALA A 156 -7.37 4.89 -5.02
C ALA A 156 -7.04 4.11 -6.29
N LEU A 157 -7.96 4.08 -7.25
CA LEU A 157 -7.78 3.40 -8.53
C LEU A 157 -7.63 4.43 -9.67
N PRO A 158 -6.83 4.13 -10.71
CA PRO A 158 -6.64 5.03 -11.84
C PRO A 158 -7.96 5.25 -12.60
N ARG A 159 -8.26 6.51 -12.89
CA ARG A 159 -9.39 6.88 -13.76
C ARG A 159 -9.13 6.46 -15.20
N GLY A 160 -10.20 6.08 -15.91
CA GLY A 160 -10.14 5.72 -17.34
C GLY A 160 -9.54 4.34 -17.62
N LEU A 161 -9.28 3.54 -16.58
CA LEU A 161 -8.84 2.16 -16.72
C LEU A 161 -10.02 1.22 -16.42
N ARG A 162 -10.24 0.25 -17.31
CA ARG A 162 -11.12 -0.88 -17.04
C ARG A 162 -10.26 -2.09 -16.66
N LEU A 163 -10.61 -2.73 -15.56
CA LEU A 163 -10.02 -3.98 -15.10
C LEU A 163 -11.15 -4.98 -14.90
N ASP A 164 -10.95 -6.20 -15.38
CA ASP A 164 -11.79 -7.32 -14.98
C ASP A 164 -11.15 -7.95 -13.73
N LEU A 165 -11.95 -8.17 -12.70
CA LEU A 165 -11.50 -8.57 -11.36
C LEU A 165 -12.22 -9.83 -10.92
N GLU A 166 -11.51 -10.70 -10.21
CA GLU A 166 -12.08 -11.88 -9.56
C GLU A 166 -11.97 -11.73 -8.05
N LEU A 167 -13.09 -11.76 -7.34
CA LEU A 167 -13.10 -11.72 -5.87
C LEU A 167 -12.42 -12.98 -5.32
N ARG A 168 -11.41 -12.77 -4.48
CA ARG A 168 -10.64 -13.81 -3.80
C ARG A 168 -11.04 -13.95 -2.35
N ASP A 169 -11.24 -12.83 -1.67
CA ASP A 169 -11.60 -12.82 -0.26
C ASP A 169 -12.32 -11.53 0.13
N GLU A 170 -13.09 -11.59 1.21
CA GLU A 170 -13.78 -10.43 1.80
C GLU A 170 -13.95 -10.61 3.32
N ARG A 171 -13.89 -9.51 4.06
CA ARG A 171 -14.11 -9.51 5.50
C ARG A 171 -14.75 -8.21 5.96
N ARG A 172 -15.75 -8.31 6.83
CA ARG A 172 -16.31 -7.17 7.55
C ARG A 172 -15.69 -7.04 8.95
N PHE A 173 -15.30 -5.82 9.31
CA PHE A 173 -14.81 -5.47 10.64
C PHE A 173 -15.92 -4.87 11.51
N ARG A 174 -15.70 -4.88 12.84
CA ARG A 174 -16.68 -4.37 13.81
C ARG A 174 -16.89 -2.86 13.71
N ASN A 175 -15.85 -2.11 13.33
CA ASN A 175 -15.92 -0.67 13.09
C ASN A 175 -16.66 -0.28 11.78
N GLY A 176 -17.14 -1.27 11.02
CA GLY A 176 -17.85 -1.03 9.77
C GLY A 176 -16.96 -1.01 8.53
N ALA A 177 -15.63 -1.11 8.68
CA ALA A 177 -14.74 -1.27 7.53
C ALA A 177 -14.98 -2.61 6.83
N VAL A 178 -14.76 -2.63 5.51
CA VAL A 178 -14.90 -3.83 4.68
C VAL A 178 -13.61 -4.03 3.90
N TYR A 179 -12.94 -5.15 4.16
CA TYR A 179 -11.84 -5.64 3.34
C TYR A 179 -12.39 -6.39 2.14
N VAL A 180 -11.80 -6.13 0.98
CA VAL A 180 -12.01 -6.88 -0.25
C VAL A 180 -10.66 -7.15 -0.91
N HIS A 181 -10.51 -8.35 -1.44
CA HIS A 181 -9.32 -8.78 -2.15
C HIS A 181 -9.72 -9.35 -3.49
N TYR A 182 -9.18 -8.75 -4.55
CA TYR A 182 -9.41 -9.15 -5.92
C TYR A 182 -8.10 -9.57 -6.59
N ALA A 183 -8.16 -10.62 -7.39
CA ALA A 183 -7.16 -10.84 -8.43
C ALA A 183 -7.48 -9.99 -9.66
N VAL A 184 -6.46 -9.41 -10.27
CA VAL A 184 -6.58 -8.72 -11.57
C VAL A 184 -6.52 -9.78 -12.66
N LEU A 185 -7.58 -9.86 -13.47
CA LEU A 185 -7.60 -10.74 -14.63
C LEU A 185 -6.81 -10.06 -15.75
N GLY A 186 -5.86 -10.79 -16.33
CA GLY A 186 -5.14 -10.31 -17.51
C GLY A 186 -6.11 -10.01 -18.66
N PRO A 187 -5.75 -9.12 -19.59
CA PRO A 187 -6.59 -8.87 -20.75
C PRO A 187 -6.88 -10.20 -21.46
N THR A 188 -8.16 -10.55 -21.58
CA THR A 188 -8.62 -11.64 -22.46
C THR A 188 -8.25 -11.37 -23.91
#